data_AF-A0A954UY02-F1
#
_entry.id   AF-A0A954UY02-F1
#
_cell.length_a   1.000
_cell.length_b   1.000
_cell.length_c   1.000
_cell.angle_alpha   90.00
_cell.angle_beta   90.00
_cell.angle_gamma   90.00
#
_symmetry.space_group_name_H-M   'P 1'
#
loop_
_entity.id
_entity.type
_entity.pdbx_description
1 polymer ?
#
loop_
_entity_poly.entity_id
_entity_poly.type
_entity_poly.pdbx_seq_one_letter_code
_entity_poly.pdbx_strand_id
1 'polypeptide(L)'
;MPADLQKALSLQNLIDVVEYTASLRRSDNAEPSDQIAGNRAGKQAAPVIIDTSHDPRRAVAGFDVAEGLDVQVFAAEPQLLSPTSIDVDHLGRVWVCESVNYRHFRNPNNPQRSEGDRILVLEDRDGDGSAEHQTVFYQGTDIDSPHGVTVLGNQIFVSAGSQVLVFTDENNDLIPDSKRPLFTGISGVQHDHGIHAFNVGPDGKLYFNFGNEGKQL
;
A
#
# COMPACT_ATOMS: atom_id res chain seq x y z
N MET A 1 -21.53 13.45 -6.75
CA MET A 1 -20.61 13.87 -5.67
C MET A 1 -21.30 14.92 -4.82
N PRO A 2 -21.62 14.66 -3.54
CA PRO A 2 -22.23 15.68 -2.70
C PRO A 2 -21.24 16.83 -2.50
N ALA A 3 -21.70 18.07 -2.64
CA ALA A 3 -20.89 19.29 -2.69
C ALA A 3 -20.24 19.70 -1.34
N ASP A 4 -20.17 18.80 -0.35
CA ASP A 4 -19.92 19.19 1.05
C ASP A 4 -18.80 18.38 1.74
N LEU A 5 -17.85 17.78 1.00
CA LEU A 5 -16.66 17.19 1.62
C LEU A 5 -15.76 18.23 2.32
N GLN A 6 -15.89 19.51 1.96
CA GLN A 6 -15.20 20.63 2.64
C GLN A 6 -15.74 20.90 4.07
N LYS A 7 -16.88 20.32 4.48
CA LYS A 7 -17.46 20.52 5.82
C LYS A 7 -17.05 19.45 6.85
N ALA A 8 -16.29 18.42 6.47
CA ALA A 8 -15.98 17.31 7.37
C ALA A 8 -14.60 17.40 8.07
N LEU A 9 -13.79 18.42 7.77
CA LEU A 9 -12.56 18.70 8.50
C LEU A 9 -12.67 20.07 9.14
N SER A 10 -12.83 20.09 10.46
CA SER A 10 -12.80 21.35 11.20
C SER A 10 -11.46 22.04 10.99
N LEU A 11 -11.40 23.37 11.11
CA LEU A 11 -10.14 24.12 11.08
C LEU A 11 -9.13 23.56 12.11
N GLN A 12 -9.63 23.01 13.21
CA GLN A 12 -8.81 22.37 14.24
C GLN A 12 -8.13 21.10 13.71
N ASN A 13 -8.85 20.25 12.95
CA ASN A 13 -8.26 19.02 12.39
C ASN A 13 -7.14 19.33 11.38
N LEU A 14 -7.27 20.44 10.65
CA LEU A 14 -6.23 20.93 9.74
C LEU A 14 -5.02 21.49 10.49
N ILE A 15 -5.24 22.19 11.61
CA ILE A 15 -4.17 22.68 12.49
C ILE A 15 -3.42 21.51 13.12
N ASP A 16 -4.12 20.50 13.61
CA ASP A 16 -3.52 19.34 14.28
C ASP A 16 -2.62 18.52 13.34
N VAL A 17 -3.00 18.38 12.06
CA VAL A 17 -2.16 17.73 11.03
C VAL A 17 -0.90 18.54 10.72
N VAL A 18 -1.01 19.87 10.69
CA VAL A 18 0.13 20.78 10.45
C VAL A 18 1.07 20.81 11.66
N GLU A 19 0.56 20.83 12.89
CA GLU A 19 1.37 20.76 14.11
C GLU A 19 2.06 19.40 14.26
N TYR A 20 1.36 18.31 13.94
CA TYR A 20 1.95 16.97 13.91
C TYR A 20 3.12 16.89 12.91
N THR A 21 2.95 17.39 11.68
CA THR A 21 4.04 17.41 10.69
C THR A 21 5.18 18.38 11.06
N ALA A 22 4.89 19.48 11.75
CA ALA A 22 5.91 20.38 12.29
C ALA A 22 6.70 19.73 13.44
N SER A 23 6.05 18.93 14.29
CA SER A 23 6.68 18.22 15.41
C SER A 23 7.67 17.13 14.97
N LEU A 24 7.51 16.61 13.75
CA LEU A 24 8.39 15.61 13.16
C LEU A 24 9.72 16.20 12.66
N ARG A 25 9.87 17.53 12.64
CA ARG A 25 11.16 18.20 12.40
C ARG A 25 11.90 18.36 13.73
N ARG A 26 12.64 17.33 14.16
CA ARG A 26 13.58 17.47 15.28
C ARG A 26 14.77 18.36 14.89
N SER A 27 15.13 19.19 15.85
CA SER A 27 16.27 20.11 15.88
C SER A 27 17.61 19.40 15.68
N ASP A 28 18.31 19.72 14.60
CA ASP A 28 19.75 19.57 14.48
C ASP A 28 20.41 20.54 15.47
N ASN A 29 20.81 20.05 16.66
CA ASN A 29 21.86 20.64 17.51
C ASN A 29 22.10 19.75 18.74
N ALA A 30 23.05 18.84 18.65
CA ALA A 30 23.68 18.22 19.81
C ALA A 30 25.19 18.03 19.53
N GLU A 31 26.00 18.77 20.28
CA GLU A 31 27.47 18.66 20.33
C GLU A 31 27.91 17.36 21.05
N PRO A 32 29.13 16.86 20.82
CA PRO A 32 29.56 15.53 21.27
C PRO A 32 29.99 15.54 22.74
N SER A 33 29.44 14.64 23.56
CA SER A 33 29.90 14.43 24.93
C SER A 33 30.73 13.14 25.06
N ASP A 34 31.98 13.31 25.48
CA ASP A 34 32.90 12.25 25.89
C ASP A 34 32.40 11.46 27.11
N GLN A 35 32.67 10.15 27.06
CA GLN A 35 32.89 9.18 28.14
C GLN A 35 31.90 9.12 29.33
N ILE A 36 31.10 8.05 29.34
CA ILE A 36 30.70 7.36 30.58
C ILE A 36 31.15 5.90 30.48
N ALA A 37 32.24 5.58 31.18
CA ALA A 37 32.62 4.21 31.50
C ALA A 37 31.72 3.71 32.65
N GLY A 38 31.01 2.59 32.47
CA GLY A 38 30.21 2.00 33.55
C GLY A 38 29.47 0.72 33.16
N ASN A 39 30.06 -0.42 33.50
CA ASN A 39 29.47 -1.76 33.69
C ASN A 39 28.66 -2.40 32.54
N ARG A 40 29.37 -3.17 31.70
CA ARG A 40 28.79 -4.33 31.00
C ARG A 40 28.63 -5.50 31.98
N ALA A 41 27.51 -5.52 32.69
CA ALA A 41 26.97 -6.77 33.22
C ALA A 41 26.04 -7.35 32.16
N GLY A 42 26.45 -8.46 31.53
CA GLY A 42 25.71 -9.11 30.47
C GLY A 42 24.33 -9.57 30.96
N LYS A 43 23.28 -8.90 30.51
CA LYS A 43 21.98 -9.55 30.35
C LYS A 43 22.09 -10.39 29.08
N GLN A 44 22.23 -11.70 29.23
CA GLN A 44 21.97 -12.61 28.13
C GLN A 44 20.55 -12.34 27.64
N ALA A 45 20.43 -11.80 26.41
CA ALA A 45 19.16 -11.80 25.72
C ALA A 45 18.69 -13.25 25.67
N ALA A 46 17.42 -13.48 26.04
CA ALA A 46 16.82 -14.80 25.92
C ALA A 46 17.00 -15.29 24.48
N PRO A 47 17.24 -16.60 24.26
CA PRO A 47 17.38 -17.11 22.91
C PRO A 47 16.12 -16.77 22.12
N VAL A 48 16.29 -16.04 21.02
CA VAL A 48 15.25 -15.84 20.02
C VAL A 48 14.93 -17.23 19.47
N ILE A 49 13.83 -17.82 19.94
CA ILE A 49 13.33 -19.06 19.35
C ILE A 49 12.80 -18.68 17.98
N ILE A 50 13.55 -19.04 16.94
CA ILE A 50 13.10 -18.91 15.56
C ILE A 50 12.04 -19.99 15.36
N ASP A 51 10.79 -19.58 15.49
CA ASP A 51 9.64 -20.39 15.16
C ASP A 51 9.59 -20.59 13.63
N THR A 52 9.73 -21.83 13.16
CA THR A 52 9.73 -22.17 11.72
C THR A 52 8.34 -22.30 11.13
N SER A 53 7.30 -22.00 11.94
CA SER A 53 5.91 -21.93 11.52
C SER A 53 5.69 -20.75 10.57
N HIS A 54 5.23 -21.03 9.35
CA HIS A 54 4.75 -20.00 8.40
C HIS A 54 3.30 -19.59 8.72
N ASP A 55 2.90 -19.62 10.00
CA ASP A 55 1.59 -19.16 10.43
C ASP A 55 1.60 -17.62 10.45
N PRO A 56 0.77 -16.96 9.62
CA PRO A 56 0.80 -15.51 9.52
C PRO A 56 0.53 -14.82 10.85
N ARG A 57 -0.24 -15.44 11.76
CA ARG A 57 -0.53 -14.89 13.11
C ARG A 57 0.72 -14.70 13.96
N ARG A 58 1.83 -15.34 13.60
CA ARG A 58 3.13 -15.20 14.28
C ARG A 58 4.05 -14.19 13.62
N ALA A 59 3.71 -13.67 12.44
CA ALA A 59 4.55 -12.72 11.71
C ALA A 59 4.86 -11.46 12.53
N VAL A 60 3.90 -11.02 13.37
CA VAL A 60 4.05 -9.83 14.20
C VAL A 60 5.00 -10.02 15.40
N ALA A 61 5.31 -11.26 15.79
CA ALA A 61 6.16 -11.56 16.95
C ALA A 61 7.63 -11.12 16.75
N GLY A 62 8.05 -10.87 15.50
CA GLY A 62 9.39 -10.39 15.17
C GLY A 62 9.56 -8.87 15.20
N PHE A 63 8.48 -8.10 15.42
CA PHE A 63 8.55 -6.64 15.45
C PHE A 63 8.99 -6.14 16.83
N ASP A 64 9.87 -5.14 16.84
CA ASP A 64 10.14 -4.30 18.00
C ASP A 64 9.21 -3.08 17.91
N VAL A 65 8.17 -3.05 18.74
CA VAL A 65 7.08 -2.07 18.66
C VAL A 65 7.30 -0.97 19.69
N ALA A 66 7.29 0.28 19.22
CA ALA A 66 7.46 1.44 20.09
C ALA A 66 6.28 1.58 21.08
N GLU A 67 6.56 2.19 22.24
CA GLU A 67 5.52 2.47 23.24
C GLU A 67 4.37 3.29 22.65
N GLY A 68 3.13 2.85 22.90
CA GLY A 68 1.91 3.48 22.40
C GLY A 68 1.48 3.04 21.00
N LEU A 69 2.21 2.13 20.35
CA LEU A 69 1.81 1.50 19.10
C LEU A 69 1.42 0.03 19.32
N ASP A 70 0.56 -0.47 18.45
CA ASP A 70 0.19 -1.88 18.37
C ASP A 70 0.36 -2.37 16.92
N VAL A 71 0.65 -3.66 16.76
CA VAL A 71 0.85 -4.29 15.45
C VAL A 71 0.10 -5.62 15.43
N GLN A 72 -0.79 -5.75 14.46
CA GLN A 72 -1.56 -6.97 14.23
C GLN A 72 -1.62 -7.33 12.75
N VAL A 73 -2.00 -8.57 12.48
CA VAL A 73 -2.19 -9.06 11.10
C VAL A 73 -3.56 -8.61 10.63
N PHE A 74 -3.59 -7.74 9.62
CA PHE A 74 -4.84 -7.31 8.99
C PHE A 74 -5.37 -8.36 7.99
N ALA A 75 -4.50 -8.88 7.13
CA ALA A 75 -4.84 -9.88 6.12
C ALA A 75 -3.60 -10.72 5.77
N ALA A 76 -3.81 -11.98 5.38
CA ALA A 76 -2.73 -12.91 5.05
C ALA A 76 -3.20 -14.00 4.07
N GLU A 77 -2.27 -14.83 3.60
CA GLU A 77 -2.61 -16.00 2.80
C GLU A 77 -3.60 -16.93 3.54
N PRO A 78 -4.61 -17.48 2.84
CA PRO A 78 -4.82 -17.45 1.38
C PRO A 78 -5.69 -16.29 0.87
N GLN A 79 -6.09 -15.33 1.71
CA GLN A 79 -6.99 -14.22 1.35
C GLN A 79 -6.37 -13.35 0.23
N LEU A 80 -5.12 -12.97 0.41
CA LEU A 80 -4.33 -12.27 -0.61
C LEU A 80 -2.95 -12.92 -0.73
N LEU A 81 -2.33 -12.74 -1.88
CA LEU A 81 -0.96 -13.14 -2.20
C LEU A 81 -0.17 -11.90 -2.64
N SER A 82 1.15 -11.91 -2.52
CA SER A 82 2.07 -10.94 -3.16
C SER A 82 1.55 -9.48 -3.25
N PRO A 83 1.22 -8.81 -2.13
CA PRO A 83 0.75 -7.42 -2.16
C PRO A 83 1.90 -6.49 -2.57
N THR A 84 1.68 -5.61 -3.54
CA THR A 84 2.70 -4.68 -4.06
C THR A 84 2.39 -3.21 -3.79
N SER A 85 1.11 -2.86 -3.66
CA SER A 85 0.65 -1.51 -3.35
C SER A 85 -0.68 -1.59 -2.63
N ILE A 86 -0.94 -0.64 -1.73
CA ILE A 86 -2.25 -0.47 -1.09
C ILE A 86 -2.72 0.97 -1.17
N ASP A 87 -4.03 1.17 -1.04
CA ASP A 87 -4.66 2.46 -0.73
C ASP A 87 -5.88 2.24 0.18
N VAL A 88 -6.30 3.26 0.92
CA VAL A 88 -7.45 3.19 1.83
C VAL A 88 -8.50 4.20 1.39
N ASP A 89 -9.70 3.72 1.08
CA ASP A 89 -10.77 4.60 0.65
C ASP A 89 -11.51 5.27 1.81
N HIS A 90 -12.43 6.17 1.47
CA HIS A 90 -13.23 6.94 2.43
C HIS A 90 -14.16 6.10 3.34
N LEU A 91 -14.34 4.81 3.03
CA LEU A 91 -15.11 3.86 3.86
C LEU A 91 -14.19 3.02 4.75
N GLY A 92 -12.87 3.23 4.71
CA GLY A 92 -11.89 2.46 5.46
C GLY A 92 -11.52 1.12 4.83
N ARG A 93 -11.96 0.86 3.59
CA ARG A 93 -11.62 -0.39 2.87
C ARG A 93 -10.20 -0.30 2.34
N VAL A 94 -9.45 -1.40 2.47
CA VAL A 94 -8.07 -1.48 1.99
C VAL A 94 -8.05 -2.09 0.59
N TRP A 95 -7.65 -1.29 -0.38
CA TRP A 95 -7.46 -1.70 -1.76
C TRP A 95 -6.05 -2.23 -1.95
N VAL A 96 -5.88 -3.34 -2.66
CA VAL A 96 -4.60 -4.02 -2.79
C VAL A 96 -4.32 -4.39 -4.25
N CYS A 97 -3.13 -4.02 -4.74
CA CYS A 97 -2.54 -4.64 -5.92
C CYS A 97 -1.96 -6.00 -5.53
N GLU A 98 -2.55 -7.08 -6.04
CA GLU A 98 -2.00 -8.42 -5.90
C GLU A 98 -1.29 -8.84 -7.19
N SER A 99 0.03 -9.05 -7.09
CA SER A 99 0.92 -9.23 -8.24
C SER A 99 1.58 -10.60 -8.24
N VAL A 100 0.82 -11.66 -8.52
CA VAL A 100 1.33 -13.04 -8.58
C VAL A 100 2.12 -13.28 -9.86
N ASN A 101 1.74 -12.66 -10.97
CA ASN A 101 2.38 -12.86 -12.28
C ASN A 101 3.68 -12.05 -12.48
N TYR A 102 4.22 -11.43 -11.43
CA TYR A 102 5.39 -10.56 -11.52
C TYR A 102 6.63 -11.27 -12.11
N ARG A 103 7.15 -10.71 -13.20
CA ARG A 103 8.36 -11.14 -13.91
C ARG A 103 8.37 -12.63 -14.21
N HIS A 104 7.23 -13.22 -14.57
CA HIS A 104 7.17 -14.65 -14.90
C HIS A 104 8.15 -15.05 -16.03
N PHE A 105 8.41 -14.14 -16.98
CA PHE A 105 9.43 -14.34 -18.03
C PHE A 105 10.87 -14.54 -17.52
N ARG A 106 11.19 -14.05 -16.31
CA ARG A 106 12.47 -14.28 -15.61
C ARG A 106 12.39 -15.39 -14.57
N ASN A 107 11.19 -15.74 -14.13
CA ASN A 107 10.93 -16.74 -13.10
C ASN A 107 9.91 -17.78 -13.59
N PRO A 108 10.20 -18.54 -14.66
CA PRO A 108 9.22 -19.41 -15.33
C PRO A 108 8.76 -20.61 -14.49
N ASN A 109 9.41 -20.85 -13.34
CA ASN A 109 9.03 -21.89 -12.40
C ASN A 109 8.05 -21.41 -11.33
N ASN A 110 7.82 -20.10 -11.22
CA ASN A 110 6.83 -19.57 -10.30
C ASN A 110 5.42 -19.91 -10.80
N PRO A 111 4.45 -20.17 -9.91
CA PRO A 111 3.06 -20.33 -10.32
C PRO A 111 2.57 -19.10 -11.09
N GLN A 112 2.00 -19.33 -12.26
CA GLN A 112 1.33 -18.29 -13.03
C GLN A 112 -0.18 -18.42 -12.84
N ARG A 113 -0.86 -17.28 -12.69
CA ARG A 113 -2.32 -17.20 -12.72
C ARG A 113 -2.79 -16.83 -14.12
N SER A 114 -3.48 -17.74 -14.80
CA SER A 114 -3.94 -17.56 -16.17
C SER A 114 -4.97 -16.45 -16.34
N GLU A 115 -5.77 -16.20 -15.31
CA GLU A 115 -6.80 -15.16 -15.27
C GLU A 115 -6.21 -13.75 -15.16
N GLY A 116 -4.91 -13.65 -14.84
CA GLY A 116 -4.20 -12.41 -14.58
C GLY A 116 -4.23 -11.97 -13.11
N ASP A 117 -3.48 -10.92 -12.82
CA ASP A 117 -3.39 -10.30 -11.50
C ASP A 117 -4.67 -9.57 -11.09
N ARG A 118 -4.77 -9.24 -9.79
CA ARG A 118 -6.02 -8.76 -9.17
C ARG A 118 -5.84 -7.40 -8.51
N ILE A 119 -6.90 -6.60 -8.54
CA ILE A 119 -7.14 -5.52 -7.58
C ILE A 119 -8.17 -6.04 -6.57
N LEU A 120 -7.76 -6.14 -5.31
CA LEU A 120 -8.61 -6.61 -4.21
C LEU A 120 -9.12 -5.42 -3.39
N VAL A 121 -10.27 -5.61 -2.76
CA VAL A 121 -10.82 -4.73 -1.73
C VAL A 121 -11.05 -5.58 -0.49
N LEU A 122 -10.37 -5.23 0.60
CA LEU A 122 -10.43 -5.90 1.88
C LEU A 122 -11.19 -5.01 2.86
N GLU A 123 -12.11 -5.61 3.60
CA GLU A 123 -12.96 -4.90 4.54
C GLU A 123 -12.90 -5.59 5.90
N ASP A 124 -12.55 -4.78 6.91
CA ASP A 124 -12.84 -5.04 8.31
C ASP A 124 -14.24 -4.52 8.61
N ARG A 125 -15.18 -5.41 8.90
CA ARG A 125 -16.59 -5.01 9.10
C ARG A 125 -16.99 -4.90 10.56
N ASP A 126 -16.24 -5.51 11.47
CA ASP A 126 -16.54 -5.48 12.90
C ASP A 126 -15.61 -4.55 13.70
N GLY A 127 -14.59 -4.00 13.05
CA GLY A 127 -13.68 -2.98 13.57
C GLY A 127 -12.60 -3.55 14.48
N ASP A 128 -12.32 -4.86 14.41
CA ASP A 128 -11.26 -5.49 15.20
C ASP A 128 -9.86 -5.34 14.58
N GLY A 129 -9.79 -4.76 13.38
CA GLY A 129 -8.60 -4.51 12.58
C GLY A 129 -7.99 -5.77 11.95
N SER A 130 -8.80 -6.80 11.75
CA SER A 130 -8.63 -7.88 10.77
C SER A 130 -9.60 -7.66 9.60
N ALA A 131 -9.27 -8.17 8.42
CA ALA A 131 -10.19 -8.17 7.28
C ALA A 131 -10.90 -9.51 7.15
N GLU A 132 -12.22 -9.51 7.21
CA GLU A 132 -13.05 -10.73 7.09
C GLU A 132 -13.63 -10.86 5.69
N HIS A 133 -13.79 -9.73 5.00
CA HIS A 133 -14.39 -9.70 3.67
C HIS A 133 -13.38 -9.30 2.60
N GLN A 134 -13.42 -10.02 1.49
CA GLN A 134 -12.60 -9.77 0.33
C GLN A 134 -13.48 -9.72 -0.92
N THR A 135 -13.30 -8.66 -1.69
CA THR A 135 -13.88 -8.52 -3.03
C THR A 135 -12.76 -8.44 -4.05
N VAL A 136 -12.92 -9.12 -5.20
CA VAL A 136 -12.06 -8.90 -6.37
C VAL A 136 -12.71 -7.80 -7.19
N PHE A 137 -12.20 -6.57 -7.10
CA PHE A 137 -12.72 -5.44 -7.87
C PHE A 137 -12.46 -5.62 -9.37
N TYR A 138 -11.25 -6.04 -9.72
CA TYR A 138 -10.89 -6.34 -11.10
C TYR A 138 -9.84 -7.44 -11.16
N GLN A 139 -9.93 -8.26 -12.21
CA GLN A 139 -8.93 -9.29 -12.53
C GLN A 139 -8.74 -9.34 -14.04
N GLY A 140 -7.48 -9.34 -14.48
CA GLY A 140 -7.18 -9.45 -15.91
C GLY A 140 -5.69 -9.43 -16.21
N THR A 141 -5.30 -10.08 -17.30
CA THR A 141 -3.90 -10.11 -17.76
C THR A 141 -3.40 -8.75 -18.26
N ASP A 142 -4.32 -7.83 -18.56
CA ASP A 142 -4.00 -6.45 -18.93
C ASP A 142 -3.50 -5.59 -17.76
N ILE A 143 -3.65 -6.08 -16.53
CA ILE A 143 -3.08 -5.48 -15.32
C ILE A 143 -1.99 -6.34 -14.68
N ASP A 144 -1.47 -7.38 -15.35
CA ASP A 144 -0.39 -8.19 -14.80
C ASP A 144 0.79 -7.31 -14.35
N SER A 145 1.31 -7.59 -13.16
CA SER A 145 2.29 -6.78 -12.43
C SER A 145 1.77 -5.38 -12.05
N PRO A 146 0.64 -5.27 -11.32
CA PRO A 146 0.19 -3.98 -10.82
C PRO A 146 1.11 -3.51 -9.67
N HIS A 147 1.55 -2.25 -9.72
CA HIS A 147 2.45 -1.66 -8.71
C HIS A 147 1.91 -0.36 -8.11
N GLY A 148 0.69 0.03 -8.46
CA GLY A 148 0.08 1.21 -7.91
C GLY A 148 -1.42 1.11 -7.97
N VAL A 149 -2.07 1.40 -6.85
CA VAL A 149 -3.52 1.62 -6.75
C VAL A 149 -3.73 2.95 -6.05
N THR A 150 -4.67 3.75 -6.56
CA THR A 150 -5.12 4.99 -5.93
C THR A 150 -6.62 5.12 -6.12
N VAL A 151 -7.36 5.34 -5.04
CA VAL A 151 -8.82 5.42 -5.01
C VAL A 151 -9.24 6.86 -4.77
N LEU A 152 -9.95 7.44 -5.73
CA LEU A 152 -10.43 8.81 -5.66
C LEU A 152 -11.92 8.87 -6.02
N GLY A 153 -12.76 8.81 -4.98
CA GLY A 153 -14.20 8.71 -5.15
C GLY A 153 -14.54 7.42 -5.89
N ASN A 154 -15.19 7.55 -7.06
CA ASN A 154 -15.56 6.42 -7.90
C ASN A 154 -14.52 6.06 -8.97
N GLN A 155 -13.36 6.72 -8.98
CA GLN A 155 -12.28 6.44 -9.94
C GLN A 155 -11.12 5.75 -9.25
N ILE A 156 -10.69 4.62 -9.81
CA ILE A 156 -9.57 3.82 -9.32
C ILE A 156 -8.46 3.85 -10.37
N PHE A 157 -7.32 4.40 -10.00
CA PHE A 157 -6.13 4.49 -10.86
C PHE A 157 -5.25 3.28 -10.58
N VAL A 158 -4.90 2.53 -11.62
CA VAL A 158 -4.05 1.34 -11.52
C VAL A 158 -2.86 1.48 -12.45
N SER A 159 -1.66 1.46 -11.87
CA SER A 159 -0.39 1.44 -12.58
C SER A 159 0.02 -0.02 -12.81
N ALA A 160 0.01 -0.47 -14.07
CA ALA A 160 0.34 -1.84 -14.43
C ALA A 160 1.04 -1.93 -15.78
N GLY A 161 2.19 -2.63 -15.81
CA GLY A 161 2.99 -2.78 -17.03
C GLY A 161 3.37 -1.44 -17.66
N SER A 162 2.95 -1.24 -18.91
CA SER A 162 3.27 -0.05 -19.72
C SER A 162 2.19 1.04 -19.70
N GLN A 163 1.23 0.94 -18.79
CA GLN A 163 0.05 1.79 -18.77
C GLN A 163 -0.40 2.17 -17.37
N VAL A 164 -1.18 3.24 -17.32
CA VAL A 164 -2.00 3.60 -16.16
C VAL A 164 -3.45 3.55 -16.62
N LEU A 165 -4.23 2.70 -15.98
CA LEU A 165 -5.66 2.54 -16.25
C LEU A 165 -6.46 3.29 -15.21
N VAL A 166 -7.61 3.82 -15.63
CA VAL A 166 -8.63 4.38 -14.75
C VAL A 166 -9.87 3.53 -14.90
N PHE A 167 -10.26 2.91 -13.81
CA PHE A 167 -11.52 2.23 -13.64
C PHE A 167 -12.52 3.20 -13.03
N THR A 168 -13.79 3.13 -13.44
CA THR A 168 -14.87 3.91 -12.84
C THR A 168 -15.98 2.97 -12.36
N ASP A 169 -16.38 3.12 -11.11
CA ASP A 169 -17.48 2.39 -10.45
C ASP A 169 -18.61 3.38 -10.13
N GLU A 170 -19.50 3.61 -11.10
CA GLU A 170 -20.54 4.64 -11.03
C GLU A 170 -21.60 4.36 -9.97
N ASN A 171 -21.88 3.07 -9.71
CA ASN A 171 -22.94 2.64 -8.80
C ASN A 171 -22.43 2.21 -7.41
N ASN A 172 -21.11 2.19 -7.19
CA ASN A 172 -20.41 1.78 -5.96
C ASN A 172 -20.67 0.31 -5.57
N ASP A 173 -20.83 -0.58 -6.56
CA ASP A 173 -21.04 -2.02 -6.34
C ASP A 173 -19.72 -2.83 -6.32
N LEU A 174 -18.57 -2.15 -6.40
CA LEU A 174 -17.24 -2.74 -6.51
C LEU A 174 -17.01 -3.54 -7.80
N ILE A 175 -17.74 -3.20 -8.87
CA ILE A 175 -17.53 -3.71 -10.22
C ILE A 175 -17.30 -2.50 -11.13
N PRO A 176 -16.19 -2.46 -11.89
CA PRO A 176 -15.93 -1.32 -12.75
C PRO A 176 -16.92 -1.29 -13.94
N ASP A 177 -17.71 -0.22 -14.03
CA ASP A 177 -18.58 0.07 -15.17
C ASP A 177 -17.80 0.48 -16.42
N SER A 178 -16.64 1.12 -16.22
CA SER A 178 -15.75 1.49 -17.33
C SER A 178 -14.28 1.38 -16.97
N LYS A 179 -13.47 1.19 -18.03
CA LYS A 179 -12.01 1.09 -17.97
C LYS A 179 -11.43 1.88 -19.14
N ARG A 180 -10.54 2.83 -18.85
CA ARG A 180 -9.85 3.62 -19.89
C ARG A 180 -8.37 3.83 -19.54
N PRO A 181 -7.47 3.98 -20.52
CA PRO A 181 -6.12 4.43 -20.23
C PRO A 181 -6.12 5.91 -19.81
N LEU A 182 -5.25 6.25 -18.85
CA LEU A 182 -4.81 7.62 -18.57
C LEU A 182 -3.48 7.89 -19.27
N PHE A 183 -2.53 6.96 -19.14
CA PHE A 183 -1.23 6.98 -19.80
C PHE A 183 -0.95 5.62 -20.42
N THR A 184 -0.19 5.62 -21.52
CA THR A 184 0.32 4.41 -22.16
C THR A 184 1.75 4.66 -22.63
N GLY A 185 2.45 3.60 -23.03
CA GLY A 185 3.78 3.73 -23.62
C GLY A 185 4.92 3.69 -22.60
N ILE A 186 4.63 3.53 -21.31
CA ILE A 186 5.69 3.41 -20.29
C ILE A 186 6.55 2.19 -20.61
N SER A 187 7.86 2.40 -20.70
CA SER A 187 8.82 1.33 -20.99
C SER A 187 9.10 0.49 -19.74
N GLY A 188 9.77 -0.64 -19.94
CA GLY A 188 10.08 -1.59 -18.88
C GLY A 188 8.96 -2.62 -18.73
N VAL A 189 9.25 -3.85 -19.14
CA VAL A 189 8.29 -4.96 -18.99
C VAL A 189 8.34 -5.44 -17.54
N GLN A 190 7.25 -5.20 -16.79
CA GLN A 190 7.10 -5.59 -15.39
C GLN A 190 8.36 -5.25 -14.57
N HIS A 191 8.77 -3.98 -14.63
CA HIS A 191 9.96 -3.50 -13.95
C HIS A 191 9.61 -2.83 -12.63
N ASP A 192 10.34 -3.15 -11.55
CA ASP A 192 10.24 -2.50 -10.24
C ASP A 192 10.53 -1.00 -10.32
N HIS A 193 11.40 -0.57 -11.23
CA HIS A 193 11.65 0.85 -11.54
C HIS A 193 10.71 1.44 -12.62
N GLY A 194 9.49 0.93 -12.76
CA GLY A 194 8.45 1.44 -13.66
C GLY A 194 7.63 2.59 -13.06
N ILE A 195 6.37 2.73 -13.46
CA ILE A 195 5.38 3.61 -12.82
C ILE A 195 4.71 2.91 -11.63
N HIS A 196 4.41 3.66 -10.58
CA HIS A 196 3.83 3.17 -9.32
C HIS A 196 2.59 3.98 -8.94
N ALA A 197 2.15 3.87 -7.68
CA ALA A 197 0.95 4.53 -7.16
C ALA A 197 0.95 6.05 -7.39
N PHE A 198 -0.24 6.58 -7.64
CA PHE A 198 -0.49 8.01 -7.64
C PHE A 198 -0.81 8.44 -6.20
N ASN A 199 -0.65 9.72 -5.89
CA ASN A 199 -1.03 10.30 -4.61
C ASN A 199 -1.75 11.62 -4.84
N VAL A 200 -2.83 11.84 -4.10
CA VAL A 200 -3.56 13.11 -4.13
C VAL A 200 -2.92 14.06 -3.11
N GLY A 201 -2.45 15.22 -3.58
CA GLY A 201 -1.95 16.26 -2.71
C GLY A 201 -3.07 17.09 -2.07
N PRO A 202 -2.81 17.77 -0.95
CA PRO A 202 -3.79 18.66 -0.31
C PRO A 202 -4.18 19.86 -1.18
N ASP A 203 -3.44 20.13 -2.27
CA ASP A 203 -3.74 21.13 -3.29
C ASP A 203 -4.71 20.62 -4.37
N GLY A 204 -5.21 19.39 -4.24
CA GLY A 204 -6.15 18.77 -5.17
C GLY A 204 -5.50 18.25 -6.46
N LYS A 205 -4.17 18.17 -6.52
CA LYS A 205 -3.45 17.61 -7.68
C LYS A 205 -3.13 16.14 -7.46
N LEU A 206 -2.99 15.44 -8.58
CA LEU A 206 -2.56 14.04 -8.61
C LEU A 206 -1.07 13.98 -8.95
N TYR A 207 -0.28 13.42 -8.04
CA TYR A 207 1.16 13.25 -8.16
C TYR A 207 1.47 11.79 -8.48
N PHE A 208 2.53 11.56 -9.25
CA PHE A 208 3.01 10.22 -9.55
C PHE A 208 4.52 10.23 -9.75
N ASN A 209 5.11 9.04 -9.65
CA ASN A 209 6.51 8.80 -9.95
C ASN A 209 6.62 7.72 -11.04
N PHE A 210 7.66 7.82 -11.85
CA PHE A 210 8.14 6.71 -12.65
C PHE A 210 9.65 6.63 -12.51
N GLY A 211 10.16 5.41 -12.38
CA GLY A 211 11.59 5.16 -12.26
C GLY A 211 12.33 5.28 -13.59
N ASN A 212 13.64 5.11 -13.54
CA ASN A 212 14.54 5.26 -14.69
C ASN A 212 14.26 4.26 -15.83
N GLU A 213 13.56 3.15 -15.57
CA GLU A 213 13.17 2.19 -16.61
C GLU A 213 11.90 2.57 -17.35
N GLY A 214 11.10 3.51 -16.82
CA GLY A 214 9.90 4.02 -17.49
C GLY A 214 10.20 4.70 -18.83
N LYS A 215 11.36 5.38 -18.94
CA LYS A 215 11.99 6.02 -20.13
C LYS A 215 11.16 7.01 -20.97
N GLN A 216 9.83 6.91 -20.97
CA GLN A 216 8.91 7.72 -21.76
C GLN A 216 7.50 7.75 -21.14
N LEU A 217 6.72 8.76 -21.52
CA LEU A 217 5.29 8.96 -21.23
C LEU A 217 4.57 9.40 -22.51
#